data_AF-A0A915KQG7-F1
#
_entry.id   AF-A0A915KQG7-F1
#
_cell.length_a   1.000
_cell.length_b   1.000
_cell.length_c   1.000
_cell.angle_alpha   90.00
_cell.angle_beta   90.00
_cell.angle_gamma   90.00
#
_symmetry.space_group_name_H-M   'P 1'
#
loop_
_entity.id
_entity.type
_entity.pdbx_description
1 polymer ?
#
loop_
_entity_poly.entity_id
_entity_poly.type
_entity_poly.pdbx_seq_one_letter_code
_entity_poly.pdbx_strand_id
1 'polypeptide(L)' 'MGCMARFHTNHNDVDIVMELGQHNHAADAAKVKAKSVVNRLTQCARETEEPPYQMIANVTTGNEI' A
#
# COMPACT_ATOMS: atom_id res chain seq x y z
N MET A 1 -10.91 2.72 21.60
CA MET A 1 -10.76 4.04 20.95
C MET A 1 -9.93 3.85 19.68
N GLY A 2 -10.24 4.57 18.59
CA GLY A 2 -9.47 4.49 17.33
C GLY A 2 -8.12 5.21 17.39
N CYS A 3 -7.30 5.05 16.35
CA CYS A 3 -6.06 5.83 16.18
C CYS A 3 -6.38 7.25 15.70
N MET A 4 -5.81 8.26 16.36
CA MET A 4 -5.98 9.69 16.00
C MET A 4 -4.69 10.33 15.47
N ALA A 5 -3.63 9.56 15.24
CA ALA A 5 -2.41 10.04 14.59
C ALA A 5 -2.72 10.60 13.19
N ARG A 6 -2.18 11.77 12.87
CA ARG A 6 -2.32 12.47 11.59
C ARG A 6 -0.96 12.93 11.12
N PHE A 7 -0.80 13.04 9.81
CA PHE A 7 0.43 13.50 9.17
C PHE A 7 0.06 14.47 8.03
N HIS A 8 0.85 15.52 7.86
CA HIS A 8 0.81 16.35 6.67
C HIS A 8 1.96 15.98 5.76
N THR A 9 1.64 15.65 4.51
CA THR A 9 2.60 15.45 3.43
C THR A 9 2.55 16.63 2.48
N ASN A 10 3.66 16.92 1.81
CA ASN A 10 3.64 17.86 0.70
C ASN A 10 2.90 17.24 -0.49
N HIS A 11 2.31 18.05 -1.37
CA HIS A 11 1.69 17.54 -2.59
C HIS A 11 2.74 17.03 -3.59
N ASN A 12 3.93 17.64 -3.57
CA ASN A 12 4.99 17.36 -4.54
C ASN A 12 6.04 16.38 -4.03
N ASP A 13 5.97 15.95 -2.77
CA ASP A 13 6.91 15.01 -2.18
C ASP A 13 6.23 14.16 -1.09
N VAL A 14 6.66 12.90 -0.96
CA VAL A 14 6.14 11.94 0.04
C VAL A 14 6.68 12.25 1.44
N ASP A 15 7.55 13.24 1.55
CA ASP A 15 8.10 13.70 2.82
C ASP A 15 7.01 14.17 3.79
N ILE A 16 7.09 13.66 5.02
CA ILE A 16 6.24 14.08 6.12
C ILE A 16 6.74 15.45 6.60
N VAL A 17 5.93 16.47 6.36
CA VAL A 17 6.24 17.86 6.74
C VAL A 17 5.87 18.12 8.19
N MET A 18 4.87 17.40 8.72
CA MET A 18 4.42 17.55 10.10
C MET A 18 3.71 16.30 10.62
N GLU A 19 4.06 15.89 11.84
CA GLU A 19 3.35 14.85 12.59
C GLU A 19 2.39 15.49 13.60
N LEU A 20 1.13 15.07 13.60
CA LEU A 20 0.06 15.56 14.46
C LEU A 20 -0.53 14.39 15.25
N GLY A 21 0.05 14.13 16.42
CA GLY A 21 -0.37 13.06 17.32
C GLY A 21 0.34 11.74 17.10
N GLN A 22 0.36 10.90 18.14
CA GLN A 22 1.07 9.62 18.15
C GLN A 22 0.14 8.44 17.92
N HIS A 23 0.69 7.36 17.35
CA HIS A 23 0.00 6.09 17.26
C HIS A 23 -0.23 5.49 18.64
N ASN A 24 -1.41 4.91 18.84
CA ASN A 24 -1.76 4.13 20.02
C ASN A 24 -1.73 2.61 19.75
N HIS A 25 -1.07 2.21 18.66
CA HIS A 25 -0.95 0.82 18.22
C HIS A 25 0.40 0.59 17.55
N ALA A 26 0.84 -0.66 17.52
CA ALA A 26 2.03 -1.06 16.78
C ALA A 26 1.78 -1.05 15.26
N ALA A 27 2.87 -0.92 14.49
CA ALA A 27 2.83 -1.12 13.05
C ALA A 27 2.76 -2.63 12.72
N ASP A 28 1.99 -2.98 11.70
CA ASP A 28 1.93 -4.33 11.16
C ASP A 28 2.65 -4.38 9.80
N ALA A 29 3.94 -4.71 9.84
CA ALA A 29 4.81 -4.71 8.67
C ALA A 29 4.35 -5.71 7.60
N ALA A 30 3.82 -6.87 8.00
CA ALA A 30 3.35 -7.89 7.07
C ALA A 30 2.13 -7.39 6.27
N LYS A 31 1.17 -6.76 6.95
CA LYS A 31 -0.02 -6.19 6.32
C LYS A 31 0.31 -5.00 5.41
N VAL A 32 1.25 -4.14 5.80
CA VAL A 32 1.72 -3.03 4.96
C VAL A 32 2.39 -3.57 3.69
N LYS A 33 3.25 -4.58 3.80
CA LYS A 33 3.91 -5.21 2.66
C LYS A 33 2.91 -5.86 1.70
N ALA A 34 1.94 -6.60 2.23
CA ALA A 34 0.88 -7.21 1.42
C ALA A 34 0.08 -6.16 0.63
N LYS A 35 -0.31 -5.05 1.26
CA LYS A 35 -1.01 -3.94 0.59
C LYS A 35 -0.15 -3.26 -0.48
N SER A 36 1.15 -3.08 -0.23
CA SER A 36 2.08 -2.51 -1.20
C SER A 36 2.17 -3.38 -2.47
N VAL A 37 2.27 -4.70 -2.33
CA VAL A 37 2.28 -5.63 -3.47
C VAL A 37 0.98 -5.54 -4.27
N VAL A 38 -0.18 -5.56 -3.60
CA VAL A 38 -1.49 -5.45 -4.28
C VAL A 38 -1.64 -4.13 -5.03
N ASN A 39 -1.21 -3.01 -4.42
CA ASN A 39 -1.24 -1.70 -5.09
C ASN A 39 -0.36 -1.70 -6.35
N ARG A 40 0.84 -2.28 -6.28
CA ARG A 40 1.73 -2.41 -7.42
C ARG A 40 1.10 -3.25 -8.54
N LEU A 41 0.51 -4.39 -8.22
CA LEU A 41 -0.16 -5.24 -9.21
C LEU A 41 -1.37 -4.54 -9.84
N THR A 42 -2.13 -3.77 -9.04
CA THR A 42 -3.24 -2.97 -9.54
C THR A 42 -2.75 -1.86 -10.49
N GLN A 43 -1.60 -1.25 -10.20
CA GLN A 43 -0.99 -0.27 -11.08
C GLN A 43 -0.51 -0.90 -12.39
N CYS A 44 0.20 -2.04 -12.33
CA CYS A 44 0.63 -2.76 -13.53
C CYS A 44 -0.57 -3.16 -14.41
N ALA A 45 -1.64 -3.68 -13.80
CA ALA A 45 -2.87 -4.04 -14.50
C ALA A 45 -3.53 -2.84 -15.21
N ARG A 46 -3.47 -1.64 -14.61
CA ARG A 46 -3.94 -0.41 -15.26
C ARG A 46 -3.07 0.01 -16.45
N GLU A 47 -1.77 -0.24 -16.38
CA GLU A 47 -0.82 0.10 -17.44
C GLU A 47 -0.88 -0.91 -18.61
N THR A 48 -1.25 -2.17 -18.35
CA THR A 48 -1.31 -3.23 -19.36
C THR A 48 -2.72 -3.51 -19.90
N GLU A 49 -3.75 -2.80 -19.43
CA GLU A 49 -5.18 -3.07 -19.70
C GLU A 49 -5.66 -4.48 -19.29
N GLU A 50 -4.82 -5.27 -18.61
CA GLU A 50 -5.18 -6.59 -18.13
C GLU A 50 -6.01 -6.51 -16.84
N PRO A 51 -6.96 -7.43 -16.62
CA PRO A 51 -7.78 -7.40 -15.41
C PRO A 51 -6.94 -7.62 -14.14
N PRO A 52 -6.99 -6.74 -13.12
CA PRO A 52 -6.14 -6.82 -11.93
C PRO A 52 -6.22 -8.14 -11.15
N TYR A 53 -7.36 -8.82 -11.22
CA TYR A 53 -7.57 -10.09 -10.53
C TYR A 53 -6.71 -11.23 -11.10
N GLN A 54 -6.36 -11.20 -12.38
CA GLN A 54 -5.52 -12.24 -13.00
C GLN A 54 -4.05 -12.11 -12.55
N MET A 55 -3.53 -10.88 -12.49
CA MET A 55 -2.17 -10.63 -11.98
C MET A 55 -2.02 -10.99 -10.50
N ILE A 56 -3.01 -10.61 -9.67
CA ILE A 56 -2.99 -10.94 -8.24
C ILE A 56 -3.09 -12.45 -8.01
N ALA A 57 -3.92 -13.16 -8.80
CA ALA A 57 -4.02 -14.61 -8.72
C ALA A 57 -2.69 -15.30 -9.07
N ASN A 58 -2.01 -14.89 -10.15
CA ASN A 58 -0.75 -15.52 -10.57
C ASN A 58 0.37 -15.36 -9.52
N VAL A 59 0.48 -14.19 -8.90
CA VAL A 59 1.50 -13.92 -7.87
C VAL A 59 1.20 -14.63 -6.55
N THR A 60 -0.08 -14.79 -6.18
CA THR A 60 -0.47 -15.48 -4.94
C THR A 60 -0.49 -17.00 -5.05
N THR A 61 -0.58 -17.55 -6.27
CA THR A 61 -0.58 -19.00 -6.52
C THR A 61 0.79 -19.57 -6.92
N GLY A 62 1.83 -18.74 -7.03
CA GLY A 62 3.20 -19.22 -7.27
C GLY A 62 3.46 -19.68 -8.70
N ASN A 63 2.68 -19.22 -9.68
CA ASN A 63 3.09 -19.33 -11.07
C ASN A 63 4.03 -18.17 -11.40
N GLU A 64 5.32 -18.47 -11.35
CA GLU A 64 6.42 -17.59 -11.75
C GLU A 64 6.18 -17.12 -13.20
N ILE A 65 6.28 -15.81 -13.43
CA ILE A 65 6.42 -15.21 -14.77
C ILE A 65 7.91 -15.06 -15.04
#